data_AF-T2M849-F1
#
_entry.id   AF-T2M849-F1
#
_cell.length_a   1.000
_cell.length_b   1.000
_cell.length_c   1.000
_cell.angle_alpha   90.00
_cell.angle_beta   90.00
_cell.angle_gamma   90.00
#
_symmetry.space_group_name_H-M   'P 1'
#
loop_
_entity.id
_entity.type
_entity.pdbx_description
1 polymer ?
#
loop_
_entity_poly.entity_id
_entity_poly.type
_entity_poly.pdbx_seq_one_letter_code
_entity_poly.pdbx_strand_id
1 'polypeptide(L)'
;IKVMGSLFSKKENKVNRITEQDKAILSLKQQRDKLKQYQKKINLNLEKEKEIAKKLLMDGKKEKAKLMLKKKRYQENLLQKTDSQLENIDKMVHEVEFSLIQIKVAEGLKQGNEALKKLHEMMSLEDVEKIMDDTKEAVEYQNEINALIGGVLSEEDENEILAELNELDKINELPSVPKHELTEIVNLDSVITKQDTARKVKAKETPVAAS
;
A
#
# COMPACT_ATOMS: atom_id res chain seq x y z
N ILE A 1 14.04 -34.32 57.40
CA ILE A 1 14.70 -34.58 56.10
C ILE A 1 13.65 -35.12 55.13
N LYS A 2 13.66 -34.56 53.91
CA LYS A 2 12.98 -35.02 52.68
C LYS A 2 11.56 -34.49 52.38
N VAL A 3 11.61 -33.35 51.70
CA VAL A 3 10.73 -32.86 50.62
C VAL A 3 10.55 -33.92 49.51
N MET A 4 9.47 -33.77 48.72
CA MET A 4 9.23 -34.24 47.33
C MET A 4 8.02 -35.19 47.24
N GLY A 5 6.96 -34.96 46.46
CA GLY A 5 6.75 -33.91 45.47
C GLY A 5 5.33 -34.00 44.90
N SER A 6 4.65 -32.85 44.82
CA SER A 6 3.51 -32.67 43.93
C SER A 6 4.06 -32.37 42.55
N LEU A 7 4.03 -33.37 41.68
CA LEU A 7 4.33 -33.26 40.26
C LEU A 7 3.29 -32.32 39.62
N PHE A 8 3.61 -31.04 39.59
CA PHE A 8 2.95 -30.05 38.77
C PHE A 8 3.09 -30.47 37.30
N SER A 9 2.01 -31.01 36.73
CA SER A 9 1.83 -31.04 35.28
C SER A 9 1.78 -29.61 34.78
N LYS A 10 2.95 -29.08 34.41
CA LYS A 10 3.13 -27.85 33.66
C LYS A 10 2.37 -28.01 32.34
N LYS A 11 1.12 -27.56 32.35
CA LYS A 11 0.31 -27.39 31.14
C LYS A 11 1.06 -26.36 30.30
N GLU A 12 1.82 -26.84 29.32
CA GLU A 12 2.36 -25.99 28.29
C GLU A 12 1.19 -25.25 27.66
N ASN A 13 1.08 -23.95 28.00
CA ASN A 13 0.18 -23.06 27.32
C ASN A 13 0.64 -23.02 25.87
N LYS A 14 0.00 -23.82 25.02
CA LYS A 14 0.00 -23.63 23.56
C LYS A 14 -0.31 -22.17 23.34
N VAL A 15 0.71 -21.41 22.99
CA VAL A 15 0.63 -19.99 22.71
C VAL A 15 -0.47 -19.82 21.66
N ASN A 16 -1.54 -19.11 22.03
CA ASN A 16 -2.71 -18.91 21.18
C ASN A 16 -2.23 -18.34 19.83
N ARG A 17 -2.24 -19.16 18.78
CA ARG A 17 -2.09 -18.73 17.37
C ARG A 17 -3.36 -18.01 16.89
N ILE A 18 -4.00 -17.26 17.76
CA ILE A 18 -5.18 -16.45 17.46
C ILE A 18 -4.71 -15.02 17.64
N THR A 19 -4.50 -14.35 16.52
CA THR A 19 -4.11 -12.96 16.49
C THR A 19 -5.29 -12.08 16.92
N GLU A 20 -5.06 -10.87 17.42
CA GLU A 20 -6.15 -9.96 17.80
C GLU A 20 -7.09 -9.66 16.61
N GLN A 21 -6.55 -9.69 15.40
CA GLN A 21 -7.29 -9.56 14.14
C GLN A 21 -8.25 -10.74 13.92
N ASP A 22 -7.82 -11.96 14.23
CA ASP A 22 -8.67 -13.16 14.12
C ASP A 22 -9.85 -13.08 15.12
N LYS A 23 -9.59 -12.54 16.32
CA LYS A 23 -10.65 -12.29 17.32
C LYS A 23 -11.63 -11.22 16.84
N ALA A 24 -11.13 -10.15 16.22
CA ALA A 24 -11.97 -9.10 15.64
C ALA A 24 -12.87 -9.67 14.53
N ILE A 25 -12.31 -10.41 13.57
CA ILE A 25 -13.06 -11.07 12.49
C ILE A 25 -14.09 -12.05 13.07
N LEU A 26 -13.72 -12.84 14.08
CA LEU A 26 -14.65 -13.75 14.75
C LEU A 26 -15.82 -13.00 15.40
N SER A 27 -15.55 -11.90 16.10
CA SER A 27 -16.61 -11.12 16.76
C SER A 27 -17.57 -10.48 15.75
N LEU A 28 -17.06 -9.96 14.62
CA LEU A 28 -17.88 -9.46 13.52
C LEU A 28 -18.74 -10.57 12.90
N LYS A 29 -18.18 -11.75 12.66
CA LYS A 29 -18.91 -12.92 12.15
C LYS A 29 -20.01 -13.38 13.12
N GLN A 30 -19.73 -13.40 14.42
CA GLN A 30 -20.73 -13.70 15.44
C GLN A 30 -21.88 -12.67 15.46
N GLN A 31 -21.57 -11.38 15.31
CA GLN A 31 -22.59 -10.34 15.22
C GLN A 31 -23.45 -10.50 13.96
N ARG A 32 -22.84 -10.77 12.80
CA ARG A 32 -23.54 -11.07 11.55
C ARG A 32 -24.51 -12.24 11.74
N ASP A 33 -24.07 -13.33 12.36
CA ASP A 33 -24.91 -14.51 12.55
C ASP A 33 -26.08 -14.23 13.50
N LYS A 34 -25.86 -13.41 14.55
CA LYS A 34 -26.95 -12.91 15.42
C LYS A 34 -27.96 -12.05 14.66
N LEU A 35 -27.49 -11.13 13.80
CA LEU A 35 -28.38 -10.33 12.96
C LEU A 35 -29.17 -11.19 11.98
N LYS A 36 -28.56 -12.20 11.36
CA LYS A 36 -29.27 -13.18 10.50
C LYS A 36 -30.34 -13.95 11.26
N GLN A 37 -30.06 -14.37 12.50
CA GLN A 37 -31.08 -15.00 13.34
C GLN A 37 -32.22 -14.04 13.68
N TYR A 38 -31.91 -12.77 13.94
CA TYR A 38 -32.92 -11.74 14.22
C TYR A 38 -33.78 -11.43 12.99
N GLN A 39 -33.17 -11.32 11.81
CA GLN A 39 -33.84 -11.17 10.51
C GLN A 39 -34.84 -12.30 10.28
N LYS A 40 -34.45 -13.57 10.51
CA LYS A 40 -35.35 -14.73 10.41
C LYS A 40 -36.53 -14.64 11.37
N LYS A 41 -36.29 -14.22 12.62
CA LYS A 41 -37.37 -14.02 13.61
C LYS A 41 -38.35 -12.93 13.19
N ILE A 42 -37.86 -11.80 12.66
CA ILE A 42 -38.71 -10.72 12.16
C ILE A 42 -39.57 -11.21 10.98
N ASN A 43 -38.97 -11.92 10.02
CA ASN A 43 -39.71 -12.47 8.88
C ASN A 43 -40.83 -13.44 9.30
N LEU A 44 -40.56 -14.33 10.27
CA LEU A 44 -41.58 -15.22 10.82
C LEU A 44 -42.72 -14.46 11.51
N ASN A 45 -42.41 -13.37 12.22
CA ASN A 45 -43.42 -12.52 12.84
C ASN A 45 -44.23 -11.74 11.79
N LEU A 46 -43.58 -11.28 10.73
CA LEU A 46 -44.23 -10.57 9.62
C LEU A 46 -45.30 -11.43 8.92
N GLU A 47 -45.00 -12.71 8.64
CA GLU A 47 -45.98 -13.62 8.05
C GLU A 47 -47.14 -13.92 9.01
N LYS A 48 -46.87 -14.12 10.30
CA LYS A 48 -47.92 -14.27 11.33
C LYS A 48 -48.83 -13.04 11.41
N GLU A 49 -48.24 -11.84 11.42
CA GLU A 49 -49.00 -10.59 11.49
C GLU A 49 -49.85 -10.36 10.24
N LYS A 50 -49.36 -10.77 9.07
CA LYS A 50 -50.09 -10.74 7.81
C LYS A 50 -51.29 -11.70 7.82
N GLU A 51 -51.13 -12.91 8.36
CA GLU A 51 -52.26 -13.85 8.54
C GLU A 51 -53.30 -13.31 9.53
N ILE A 52 -52.86 -12.77 10.67
CA ILE A 52 -53.75 -12.18 11.67
C ILE A 52 -54.49 -10.98 11.08
N ALA A 53 -53.81 -10.11 10.32
CA ALA A 53 -54.44 -8.99 9.64
C ALA A 53 -55.50 -9.45 8.62
N LYS A 54 -55.24 -10.51 7.85
CA LYS A 54 -56.23 -11.12 6.94
C LYS A 54 -57.45 -11.64 7.70
N LYS A 55 -57.25 -12.38 8.79
CA LYS A 55 -58.36 -12.89 9.63
C LYS A 55 -59.19 -11.75 10.22
N LEU A 56 -58.57 -10.69 10.72
CA LEU A 56 -59.27 -9.52 11.26
C LEU A 56 -60.08 -8.76 10.21
N LEU A 57 -59.64 -8.75 8.95
CA LEU A 57 -60.40 -8.18 7.84
C LEU A 57 -61.64 -9.02 7.51
N MET A 58 -61.51 -10.36 7.53
CA MET A 58 -62.66 -11.27 7.33
C MET A 58 -63.69 -11.14 8.46
N ASP A 59 -63.23 -10.95 9.69
CA ASP A 59 -64.07 -10.71 10.87
C ASP A 59 -64.74 -9.33 10.90
N GLY A 60 -64.50 -8.46 9.90
CA GLY A 60 -65.04 -7.09 9.85
C GLY A 60 -64.43 -6.10 10.85
N LYS A 61 -63.38 -6.50 11.60
CA LYS A 61 -62.73 -5.68 12.66
C LYS A 61 -61.68 -4.73 12.07
N LYS A 62 -62.14 -3.74 11.29
CA LYS A 62 -61.28 -2.80 10.53
C LYS A 62 -60.24 -2.05 11.38
N GLU A 63 -60.62 -1.54 12.56
CA GLU A 63 -59.68 -0.79 13.43
C GLU A 63 -58.53 -1.66 13.95
N LYS A 64 -58.82 -2.92 14.33
CA LYS A 64 -57.78 -3.87 14.75
C LYS A 64 -56.89 -4.28 13.59
N ALA A 65 -57.45 -4.47 12.39
CA ALA A 65 -56.68 -4.74 11.19
C ALA A 65 -55.72 -3.58 10.85
N LYS A 66 -56.18 -2.33 10.96
CA LYS A 66 -55.35 -1.12 10.76
C LYS A 66 -54.18 -1.06 11.75
N LEU A 67 -54.41 -1.40 13.02
CA LEU A 67 -53.34 -1.48 14.03
C LEU A 67 -52.30 -2.54 13.66
N MET A 68 -52.74 -3.73 13.24
CA MET A 68 -51.83 -4.80 12.81
C MET A 68 -51.01 -4.40 11.58
N LEU A 69 -51.59 -3.70 10.61
CA LEU A 69 -50.87 -3.18 9.46
C LEU A 69 -49.83 -2.11 9.83
N LYS A 70 -50.11 -1.27 10.84
CA LYS A 70 -49.09 -0.34 11.39
C LYS A 70 -47.93 -1.10 12.03
N LYS A 71 -48.23 -2.15 12.80
CA LYS A 71 -47.22 -3.02 13.41
C LYS A 71 -46.36 -3.73 12.37
N LYS A 72 -46.99 -4.25 11.32
CA LYS A 72 -46.33 -4.84 10.13
C LYS A 72 -45.34 -3.85 9.52
N ARG A 73 -45.78 -2.62 9.25
CA ARG A 73 -44.91 -1.59 8.64
C ARG A 73 -43.73 -1.18 9.53
N TYR A 74 -43.92 -1.17 10.85
CA TYR A 74 -42.82 -0.96 11.79
C TYR A 74 -41.80 -2.09 11.71
N GLN A 75 -42.24 -3.35 11.65
CA GLN A 75 -41.35 -4.51 11.51
C GLN A 75 -40.62 -4.53 10.16
N GLU A 76 -41.27 -4.12 9.07
CA GLU A 76 -40.62 -3.95 7.76
C GLU A 76 -39.51 -2.90 7.81
N ASN A 77 -39.73 -1.76 8.46
CA ASN A 77 -38.68 -0.76 8.66
C ASN A 77 -37.52 -1.30 9.53
N LEU A 78 -37.84 -2.10 10.55
CA LEU A 78 -36.82 -2.72 11.41
C LEU A 78 -36.01 -3.77 10.64
N LEU A 79 -36.67 -4.53 9.77
CA LEU A 79 -36.03 -5.49 8.86
C LEU A 79 -35.06 -4.76 7.93
N GLN A 80 -35.51 -3.68 7.27
CA GLN A 80 -34.67 -2.87 6.39
C GLN A 80 -33.43 -2.32 7.13
N LYS A 81 -33.59 -1.82 8.35
CA LYS A 81 -32.46 -1.37 9.18
C LYS A 81 -31.50 -2.51 9.50
N THR A 82 -32.03 -3.70 9.79
CA THR A 82 -31.23 -4.90 10.07
C THR A 82 -30.44 -5.33 8.83
N ASP A 83 -31.05 -5.27 7.65
CA ASP A 83 -30.40 -5.59 6.38
C ASP A 83 -29.26 -4.61 6.08
N SER A 84 -29.48 -3.30 6.26
CA SER A 84 -28.41 -2.31 6.14
C SER A 84 -27.27 -2.52 7.15
N GLN A 85 -27.58 -2.91 8.39
CA GLN A 85 -26.56 -3.25 9.38
C GLN A 85 -25.77 -4.50 8.98
N LEU A 86 -26.44 -5.49 8.39
CA LEU A 86 -25.80 -6.71 7.92
C LEU A 86 -24.84 -6.43 6.77
N GLU A 87 -25.25 -5.60 5.80
CA GLU A 87 -24.36 -5.11 4.74
C GLU A 87 -23.14 -4.37 5.30
N ASN A 88 -23.34 -3.53 6.32
CA ASN A 88 -22.24 -2.82 6.98
C ASN A 88 -21.26 -3.78 7.66
N ILE A 89 -21.75 -4.84 8.31
CA ILE A 89 -20.86 -5.86 8.91
C ILE A 89 -20.09 -6.61 7.83
N ASP A 90 -20.73 -6.99 6.72
CA ASP A 90 -20.04 -7.68 5.63
C ASP A 90 -18.97 -6.78 5.00
N LYS A 91 -19.23 -5.47 4.83
CA LYS A 91 -18.22 -4.48 4.42
C LYS A 91 -17.06 -4.40 5.40
N MET A 92 -17.32 -4.31 6.71
CA MET A 92 -16.27 -4.25 7.73
C MET A 92 -15.41 -5.52 7.74
N VAL A 93 -16.00 -6.70 7.53
CA VAL A 93 -15.24 -7.95 7.43
C VAL A 93 -14.29 -7.91 6.23
N HIS A 94 -14.77 -7.49 5.06
CA HIS A 94 -13.93 -7.35 3.87
C HIS A 94 -12.84 -6.29 4.03
N GLU A 95 -13.15 -5.18 4.69
CA GLU A 95 -12.18 -4.12 4.96
C GLU A 95 -11.03 -4.63 5.86
N VAL A 96 -11.35 -5.37 6.93
CA VAL A 96 -10.33 -5.98 7.79
C VAL A 96 -9.49 -7.01 7.03
N GLU A 97 -10.12 -7.86 6.21
CA GLU A 97 -9.41 -8.84 5.37
C GLU A 97 -8.48 -8.15 4.37
N PHE A 98 -8.91 -7.02 3.79
CA PHE A 98 -8.10 -6.23 2.87
C PHE A 98 -6.95 -5.53 3.60
N SER A 99 -7.17 -4.94 4.78
CA SER A 99 -6.10 -4.36 5.59
C SER A 99 -5.02 -5.37 5.96
N LEU A 100 -5.39 -6.64 6.22
CA LEU A 100 -4.42 -7.72 6.44
C LEU A 100 -3.54 -7.97 5.21
N ILE A 101 -4.10 -7.87 4.00
CA ILE A 101 -3.33 -7.98 2.76
C ILE A 101 -2.41 -6.76 2.61
N GLN A 102 -2.90 -5.56 2.87
CA GLN A 102 -2.10 -4.33 2.81
C GLN A 102 -0.88 -4.39 3.74
N ILE A 103 -1.04 -4.90 4.96
CA ILE A 103 0.06 -5.09 5.91
C ILE A 103 1.12 -6.02 5.29
N LYS A 104 0.72 -7.16 4.71
CA LYS A 104 1.66 -8.08 4.06
C LYS A 104 2.39 -7.46 2.87
N VAL A 105 1.70 -6.65 2.07
CA VAL A 105 2.32 -5.92 0.95
C VAL A 105 3.34 -4.91 1.48
N ALA A 106 2.99 -4.16 2.54
CA ALA A 106 3.91 -3.21 3.16
C ALA A 106 5.15 -3.90 3.76
N GLU A 107 4.97 -5.06 4.41
CA GLU A 107 6.07 -5.89 4.90
C GLU A 107 6.98 -6.38 3.76
N GLY A 108 6.38 -6.82 2.64
CA GLY A 108 7.13 -7.23 1.45
C GLY A 108 7.94 -6.07 0.83
N LEU A 109 7.35 -4.88 0.74
CA LEU A 109 8.06 -3.68 0.29
C LEU A 109 9.20 -3.30 1.24
N LYS A 110 9.00 -3.42 2.56
CA LYS A 110 10.05 -3.18 3.56
C LYS A 110 11.22 -4.14 3.39
N GLN A 111 10.94 -5.44 3.23
CA GLN A 111 11.97 -6.46 2.99
C GLN A 111 12.70 -6.22 1.66
N GLY A 112 11.97 -5.83 0.61
CA GLY A 112 12.55 -5.45 -0.68
C GLY A 112 13.48 -4.25 -0.56
N ASN A 113 13.08 -3.21 0.20
CA ASN A 113 13.91 -2.04 0.46
C ASN A 113 15.16 -2.40 1.28
N GLU A 114 15.03 -3.24 2.31
CA GLU A 114 16.18 -3.75 3.06
C GLU A 114 17.14 -4.57 2.19
N ALA A 115 16.64 -5.40 1.28
CA ALA A 115 17.45 -6.15 0.32
C ALA A 115 18.18 -5.21 -0.66
N LEU A 116 17.49 -4.18 -1.17
CA LEU A 116 18.10 -3.16 -2.03
C LEU A 116 19.18 -2.38 -1.30
N LYS A 117 18.98 -2.03 -0.02
CA LYS A 117 20.01 -1.36 0.80
C LYS A 117 21.26 -2.22 0.94
N LYS A 118 21.11 -3.51 1.25
CA LYS A 118 22.25 -4.44 1.34
C LYS A 118 22.98 -4.57 0.01
N LEU A 119 22.25 -4.64 -1.11
CA LEU A 119 22.85 -4.69 -2.44
C LEU A 119 23.64 -3.40 -2.72
N HIS A 120 23.09 -2.24 -2.37
CA HIS A 120 23.76 -0.96 -2.54
C HIS A 120 25.02 -0.84 -1.67
N GLU A 121 25.00 -1.35 -0.44
CA GLU A 121 26.17 -1.42 0.44
C GLU A 121 27.28 -2.33 -0.14
N MET A 122 26.92 -3.48 -0.72
CA MET A 122 27.89 -4.37 -1.38
C MET A 122 28.49 -3.75 -2.64
N MET A 123 27.66 -3.16 -3.50
CA MET A 123 28.10 -2.49 -4.72
C MET A 123 29.01 -1.29 -4.41
N SER A 124 28.68 -0.47 -3.41
CA SER A 124 29.52 0.66 -3.01
C SER A 124 30.88 0.21 -2.46
N LEU A 125 31.00 -0.98 -1.85
CA LEU A 125 32.28 -1.49 -1.36
C LEU A 125 33.18 -1.92 -2.54
N GLU A 126 32.63 -2.70 -3.47
CA GLU A 126 33.34 -3.15 -4.69
C GLU A 126 33.74 -1.96 -5.57
N ASP A 127 32.86 -0.97 -5.74
CA ASP A 127 33.16 0.24 -6.50
C ASP A 127 34.27 1.08 -5.84
N VAL A 128 34.31 1.16 -4.50
CA VAL A 128 35.38 1.88 -3.77
C VAL A 128 36.71 1.13 -3.84
N GLU A 129 36.71 -0.20 -3.69
CA GLU A 129 37.92 -1.03 -3.79
C GLU A 129 38.53 -0.93 -5.19
N LYS A 130 37.70 -1.02 -6.24
CA LYS A 130 38.15 -0.86 -7.63
C LYS A 130 38.71 0.53 -7.90
N ILE A 131 38.06 1.59 -7.41
CA ILE A 131 38.57 2.97 -7.57
C ILE A 131 39.89 3.17 -6.84
N MET A 132 40.07 2.59 -5.65
CA MET A 132 41.34 2.65 -4.91
C MET A 132 42.45 1.91 -5.65
N ASP A 133 42.17 0.73 -6.19
CA ASP A 133 43.14 -0.04 -6.98
C ASP A 133 43.52 0.69 -8.27
N ASP A 134 42.54 1.20 -9.03
CA ASP A 134 42.77 1.98 -10.26
C ASP A 134 43.56 3.27 -9.95
N THR A 135 43.28 3.94 -8.82
CA THR A 135 44.00 5.16 -8.41
C THR A 135 45.43 4.85 -8.00
N LYS A 136 45.63 3.76 -7.26
CA LYS A 136 46.96 3.34 -6.81
C LYS A 136 47.84 2.93 -7.99
N GLU A 137 47.28 2.19 -8.95
CA GLU A 137 47.96 1.84 -10.20
C GLU A 137 48.30 3.10 -11.02
N ALA A 138 47.38 4.06 -11.13
CA ALA A 138 47.65 5.32 -11.81
C ALA A 138 48.75 6.17 -11.13
N VAL A 139 48.78 6.20 -9.80
CA VAL A 139 49.82 6.90 -9.02
C VAL A 139 51.17 6.18 -9.16
N GLU A 140 51.19 4.85 -9.12
CA GLU A 140 52.41 4.06 -9.34
C GLU A 140 52.95 4.24 -10.75
N TYR A 141 52.08 4.21 -11.78
CA TYR A 141 52.44 4.48 -13.16
C TYR A 141 52.97 5.90 -13.37
N GLN A 142 52.33 6.92 -12.76
CA GLN A 142 52.82 8.29 -12.80
C GLN A 142 54.18 8.43 -12.11
N ASN A 143 54.40 7.73 -10.99
CA ASN A 143 55.69 7.72 -10.31
C ASN A 143 56.77 7.00 -11.11
N GLU A 144 56.42 5.93 -11.83
CA GLU A 144 57.32 5.22 -12.75
C GLU A 144 57.71 6.13 -13.93
N ILE A 145 56.74 6.85 -14.51
CA ILE A 145 57.00 7.89 -15.52
C ILE A 145 57.92 8.97 -14.95
N ASN A 146 57.62 9.50 -13.77
CA ASN A 146 58.41 10.54 -13.14
C ASN A 146 59.83 10.06 -12.81
N ALA A 147 60.01 8.79 -12.42
CA ALA A 147 61.33 8.21 -12.18
C ALA A 147 62.13 7.99 -13.48
N LEU A 148 61.45 7.62 -14.57
CA LEU A 148 62.04 7.47 -15.90
C LEU A 148 62.43 8.83 -16.51
N ILE A 149 61.60 9.86 -16.34
CA ILE A 149 61.80 11.19 -16.92
C ILE A 149 62.71 12.07 -16.04
N GLY A 150 62.54 12.04 -14.71
CA GLY A 150 63.30 12.86 -13.75
C GLY A 150 64.78 12.48 -13.63
N GLY A 151 65.21 11.34 -14.21
CA GLY A 151 66.63 11.00 -14.35
C GLY A 151 67.32 11.59 -15.59
N VAL A 152 66.57 12.26 -16.48
CA VAL A 152 67.03 12.65 -17.83
C VAL A 152 66.99 14.17 -18.06
N LEU A 153 66.15 14.93 -17.36
CA LEU A 153 66.04 16.40 -17.54
C LEU A 153 67.07 17.18 -16.70
N SER A 154 67.60 18.26 -17.27
CA SER A 154 68.41 19.26 -16.57
C SER A 154 67.51 20.31 -15.90
N GLU A 155 68.00 21.01 -14.86
CA GLU A 155 67.26 22.11 -14.20
C GLU A 155 66.88 23.24 -15.18
N GLU A 156 67.63 23.43 -16.27
CA GLU A 156 67.28 24.40 -17.33
C GLU A 156 66.06 23.94 -18.15
N ASP A 157 65.96 22.63 -18.46
CA ASP A 157 64.82 22.07 -19.21
C ASP A 157 63.53 22.10 -18.39
N GLU A 158 63.63 21.87 -17.07
CA GLU A 158 62.48 21.94 -16.16
C GLU A 158 61.89 23.36 -16.09
N ASN A 159 62.73 24.40 -16.12
CA ASN A 159 62.28 25.78 -16.09
C ASN A 159 61.61 26.21 -17.41
N GLU A 160 62.09 25.74 -18.56
CA GLU A 160 61.48 26.02 -19.86
C GLU A 160 60.10 25.33 -20.00
N ILE A 161 59.99 24.09 -19.55
CA ILE A 161 58.73 23.34 -19.53
C ILE A 161 57.73 23.98 -18.56
N LEU A 162 58.17 24.44 -17.38
CA LEU A 162 57.29 25.17 -16.45
C LEU A 162 56.78 26.48 -17.04
N ALA A 163 57.57 27.16 -17.88
CA ALA A 163 57.12 28.34 -18.60
C ALA A 163 56.07 27.99 -19.67
N GLU A 164 56.30 26.94 -20.46
CA GLU A 164 55.35 26.48 -21.50
C GLU A 164 54.03 25.96 -20.88
N LEU A 165 54.10 25.23 -19.76
CA LEU A 165 52.93 24.76 -19.00
C LEU A 165 52.08 25.93 -18.49
N ASN A 166 52.71 26.97 -17.95
CA ASN A 166 52.02 28.17 -17.49
C ASN A 166 51.38 28.97 -18.63
N GLU A 167 51.90 28.88 -19.86
CA GLU A 167 51.24 29.45 -21.04
C GLU A 167 50.02 28.64 -21.46
N LEU A 168 50.07 27.30 -21.39
CA LEU A 168 48.94 26.43 -21.70
C LEU A 168 47.79 26.56 -20.68
N ASP A 169 48.09 26.71 -19.39
CA ASP A 169 47.06 26.93 -18.36
C ASP A 169 46.32 28.26 -18.56
N LYS A 170 47.02 29.31 -19.02
CA LYS A 170 46.38 30.60 -19.37
C LYS A 170 45.45 30.50 -20.58
N ILE A 171 45.66 29.54 -21.47
CA ILE A 171 44.76 29.28 -22.61
C ILE A 171 43.47 28.57 -22.14
N ASN A 172 43.51 27.87 -20.99
CA ASN A 172 42.40 27.10 -20.45
C ASN A 172 41.51 27.88 -19.44
N GLU A 173 41.91 29.10 -19.04
CA GLU A 173 41.02 30.04 -18.32
C GLU A 173 39.97 30.64 -19.29
N LEU A 174 38.98 29.81 -19.64
CA LEU A 174 37.75 30.26 -20.32
C LEU A 174 36.90 31.15 -19.37
N PRO A 175 36.15 32.14 -19.89
CA PRO A 175 35.40 33.09 -19.08
C PRO A 175 34.31 32.40 -18.24
N SER A 176 34.07 32.92 -17.04
CA SER A 176 33.05 32.43 -16.09
C SER A 176 31.69 32.18 -16.77
N VAL A 177 31.23 30.93 -16.70
CA VAL A 177 29.94 30.48 -17.25
C VAL A 177 28.79 31.30 -16.63
N PRO A 178 27.84 31.84 -17.43
CA PRO A 178 26.69 32.56 -16.91
C PRO A 178 25.81 31.66 -16.02
N LYS A 179 25.51 32.10 -14.80
CA LYS A 179 24.50 31.49 -13.92
C LYS A 179 23.11 31.74 -14.52
N HIS A 180 22.59 30.82 -15.33
CA HIS A 180 21.16 30.81 -15.65
C HIS A 180 20.48 29.82 -14.69
N GLU A 181 19.55 30.34 -13.89
CA GLU A 181 18.74 29.56 -12.96
C GLU A 181 17.89 28.54 -13.73
N LEU A 182 17.90 27.29 -13.26
CA LEU A 182 17.10 26.20 -13.80
C LEU A 182 15.61 26.55 -13.63
N THR A 183 14.93 26.86 -14.73
CA THR A 183 13.49 27.09 -14.74
C THR A 183 12.73 25.77 -14.63
N GLU A 184 11.92 25.72 -13.57
CA GLU A 184 10.68 24.99 -13.34
C GLU A 184 10.54 23.54 -13.85
N ILE A 185 10.54 22.66 -12.86
CA ILE A 185 10.00 21.30 -12.80
C ILE A 185 8.71 21.19 -13.63
N VAL A 186 8.75 20.46 -14.75
CA VAL A 186 7.54 20.04 -15.45
C VAL A 186 6.80 19.03 -14.57
N ASN A 187 5.67 19.47 -14.02
CA ASN A 187 4.81 18.65 -13.17
C ASN A 187 4.18 17.51 -14.01
N LEU A 188 4.58 16.26 -13.72
CA LEU A 188 4.15 15.05 -14.42
C LEU A 188 2.70 14.61 -14.10
N ASP A 189 1.95 15.36 -13.29
CA ASP A 189 0.58 15.01 -12.89
C ASP A 189 -0.50 15.24 -13.96
N SER A 190 -0.17 15.75 -15.16
CA SER A 190 -1.16 16.05 -16.21
C SER A 190 -1.34 14.98 -17.30
N VAL A 191 -0.57 13.89 -17.28
CA VAL A 191 -0.61 12.88 -18.36
C VAL A 191 -1.67 11.79 -18.14
N ILE A 192 -2.24 11.64 -16.94
CA ILE A 192 -3.17 10.53 -16.64
C ILE A 192 -4.63 10.82 -17.05
N THR A 193 -5.04 12.08 -17.26
CA THR A 193 -6.47 12.41 -17.38
C THR A 193 -7.04 12.50 -18.81
N LYS A 194 -6.35 11.98 -19.84
CA LYS A 194 -6.83 12.09 -21.24
C LYS A 194 -7.00 10.79 -22.01
N GLN A 195 -6.87 9.61 -21.40
CA GLN A 195 -7.09 8.34 -22.13
C GLN A 195 -8.42 7.62 -21.85
N ASP A 196 -9.26 8.07 -20.92
CA ASP A 196 -10.51 7.36 -20.60
C ASP A 196 -11.83 7.97 -21.13
N THR A 197 -11.80 9.12 -21.83
CA THR A 197 -13.05 9.70 -22.40
C THR A 197 -13.34 9.30 -23.84
N ALA A 198 -12.43 8.59 -24.52
CA ALA A 198 -12.64 8.20 -25.92
C ALA A 198 -13.33 6.84 -26.13
N ARG A 199 -13.55 6.03 -25.09
CA ARG A 199 -14.10 4.66 -25.25
C ARG A 199 -15.60 4.50 -24.93
N LYS A 200 -16.34 5.58 -24.64
CA LYS A 200 -17.77 5.49 -24.26
C LYS A 200 -18.80 6.19 -25.16
N VAL A 201 -18.44 6.63 -26.38
CA VAL A 201 -19.40 7.34 -27.28
C VAL A 201 -19.74 6.56 -28.57
N LYS A 202 -19.52 5.25 -28.64
CA LYS A 202 -19.91 4.44 -29.82
C LYS A 202 -20.89 3.28 -29.56
N ALA A 203 -21.67 3.36 -28.49
CA ALA A 203 -22.74 2.40 -28.23
C ALA A 203 -23.95 3.06 -27.55
N LYS A 204 -24.62 3.98 -28.26
CA LYS A 204 -26.06 4.28 -28.15
C LYS A 204 -26.34 5.52 -29.01
N GLU A 205 -26.98 5.31 -30.15
CA GLU A 205 -28.10 6.11 -30.67
C GLU A 205 -28.46 5.61 -32.07
N THR A 206 -29.37 4.64 -32.09
CA THR A 206 -30.38 4.54 -33.16
C THR A 206 -31.30 5.77 -33.06
N PRO A 207 -31.62 6.47 -34.15
CA PRO A 207 -32.87 7.21 -34.22
C PRO A 207 -33.92 6.40 -34.98
N VAL A 208 -35.11 6.47 -34.41
CA VAL A 208 -36.37 5.90 -34.86
C VAL A 208 -37.07 6.90 -35.81
N ALA A 209 -37.81 6.34 -36.77
CA ALA A 209 -39.05 6.83 -37.42
C ALA A 209 -39.01 7.39 -38.86
N ALA A 210 -40.02 6.90 -39.59
CA ALA A 210 -40.86 7.57 -40.60
C ALA A 210 -40.41 7.54 -42.07
N SER A 211 -40.82 6.49 -42.79
CA SER A 211 -41.93 6.50 -43.79
C SER A 211 -42.20 5.10 -44.31
#